data_AF-A0A820ANL4-F1
#
_entry.id   AF-A0A820ANL4-F1
#
_cell.length_a   1.000
_cell.length_b   1.000
_cell.length_c   1.000
_cell.angle_alpha   90.00
_cell.angle_beta   90.00
_cell.angle_gamma   90.00
#
_symmetry.space_group_name_H-M   'P 1'
#
loop_
_entity.id
_entity.type
_entity.pdbx_description
1 polymer ?
#
loop_
_entity_poly.entity_id
_entity_poly.type
_entity_poly.pdbx_seq_one_letter_code
_entity_poly.pdbx_strand_id
1 'polypeptide(L)'
;MGIQFADGTWFDLIGPFYADGDHNDASIWNYIVEEDIGNIHDIFNEETDEFLGDRGFRDVDDERFTVLIPFSLNKGQVQLPTGNANATRKITKLRNSIERGFGRLKQWKIINAVIDTNLISKLGSLLRILGAIDNKYFQPLFIATDIDREQINYIKHREVVPNILENLPKNQWIKKQLDEITDFIPKFTLKTIRNYGLGEYALKLAVPYLQHTSSLSIKIHKSKQYEGVLKIEGLTSRFSKRISPKHHKVFIQFNNSNQPKQSPRTHDDDSNDESSLNIKDINSYCTCKSGARTVGTCAHVIAVLYWLYANLNGITIPTYNVKSTALEQNITNLQPFNRRRREQKLINDETMMSDITDSEDENDS
;
A
#
# COMPACT_ATOMS: atom_id res chain seq x y z
N MET A 1 -6.42 -20.07 -8.47
CA MET A 1 -7.35 -18.99 -8.10
C MET A 1 -7.75 -19.15 -6.64
N GLY A 2 -8.04 -18.05 -5.95
CA GLY A 2 -8.61 -18.06 -4.60
C GLY A 2 -9.49 -16.84 -4.40
N ILE A 3 -10.58 -16.99 -3.68
CA ILE A 3 -11.55 -15.93 -3.37
C ILE A 3 -11.41 -15.60 -1.89
N GLN A 4 -11.25 -14.31 -1.60
CA GLN A 4 -11.03 -13.80 -0.25
C GLN A 4 -11.96 -12.60 -0.01
N PHE A 5 -12.57 -12.56 1.17
CA PHE A 5 -13.30 -11.40 1.63
C PHE A 5 -12.35 -10.24 1.98
N ALA A 6 -12.87 -9.01 1.99
CA ALA A 6 -12.07 -7.80 2.20
C ALA A 6 -11.35 -7.74 3.56
N ASP A 7 -11.86 -8.45 4.56
CA ASP A 7 -11.25 -8.59 5.89
C ASP A 7 -10.09 -9.58 5.91
N GLY A 8 -9.84 -10.31 4.82
CA GLY A 8 -8.80 -11.32 4.70
C GLY A 8 -9.24 -12.76 4.96
N THR A 9 -10.53 -13.00 5.20
CA THR A 9 -11.06 -14.35 5.37
C THR A 9 -11.15 -15.05 4.02
N TRP A 10 -10.63 -16.27 3.91
CA TRP A 10 -10.75 -17.10 2.70
C TRP A 10 -12.17 -17.62 2.56
N PHE A 11 -12.79 -17.39 1.39
CA PHE A 11 -14.02 -18.08 1.01
C PHE A 11 -13.67 -19.49 0.49
N ASP A 12 -12.91 -19.54 -0.61
CA ASP A 12 -12.36 -20.79 -1.14
C ASP A 12 -11.01 -20.56 -1.85
N LEU A 13 -10.20 -21.61 -1.88
CA LEU A 13 -8.98 -21.72 -2.66
C LEU A 13 -9.23 -22.75 -3.76
N ILE A 14 -9.87 -22.28 -4.84
CA ILE A 14 -10.42 -23.10 -5.94
C ILE A 14 -9.31 -23.79 -6.76
N GLY A 15 -8.12 -23.19 -6.84
CA GLY A 15 -6.98 -23.76 -7.55
C GLY A 15 -6.27 -24.91 -6.81
N PRO A 16 -5.10 -25.35 -7.33
CA PRO A 16 -4.28 -24.73 -8.38
C PRO A 16 -4.82 -24.96 -9.80
N PHE A 17 -4.45 -24.08 -10.73
CA PHE A 17 -4.72 -24.21 -12.17
C PHE A 17 -3.39 -24.36 -12.93
N TYR A 18 -3.41 -24.98 -14.10
CA TYR A 18 -2.22 -25.12 -14.94
C TYR A 18 -1.77 -23.75 -15.48
N ALA A 19 -0.45 -23.56 -15.55
CA ALA A 19 0.17 -22.38 -16.14
C ALA A 19 0.63 -22.69 -17.57
N ASP A 20 -0.33 -23.01 -18.45
CA ASP A 20 -0.09 -23.46 -19.83
C ASP A 20 -0.24 -22.34 -20.88
N GLY A 21 -0.63 -21.14 -20.47
CA GLY A 21 -0.78 -19.98 -21.34
C GLY A 21 -2.17 -19.85 -21.99
N ASP A 22 -2.95 -20.93 -21.99
CA ASP A 22 -4.33 -20.97 -22.47
C ASP A 22 -5.31 -20.60 -21.34
N HIS A 23 -4.95 -20.90 -20.08
CA HIS A 23 -5.70 -20.53 -18.88
C HIS A 23 -5.16 -19.24 -18.24
N ASN A 24 -5.51 -18.08 -18.80
CA ASN A 24 -5.23 -16.79 -18.17
C ASN A 24 -6.22 -16.51 -17.01
N ASP A 25 -5.96 -15.48 -16.21
CA ASP A 25 -6.79 -15.19 -15.02
C ASP A 25 -8.27 -14.97 -15.37
N ALA A 26 -8.57 -14.36 -16.53
CA ALA A 26 -9.93 -14.15 -16.99
C ALA A 26 -10.61 -15.46 -17.44
N SER A 27 -9.93 -16.30 -18.21
CA SER A 27 -10.51 -17.59 -18.63
C SER A 27 -10.72 -18.54 -17.45
N ILE A 28 -9.82 -18.52 -16.46
CA ILE A 28 -10.01 -19.25 -15.20
C ILE A 28 -11.24 -18.72 -14.43
N TRP A 29 -11.43 -17.40 -14.36
CA TRP A 29 -12.59 -16.81 -13.71
C TRP A 29 -13.89 -17.19 -14.42
N ASN A 30 -13.96 -17.02 -15.75
CA ASN A 30 -15.15 -17.38 -16.51
C ASN A 30 -15.50 -18.86 -16.33
N TYR A 31 -14.51 -19.75 -16.36
CA TYR A 31 -14.72 -21.18 -16.07
C TYR A 31 -15.29 -21.43 -14.66
N ILE A 32 -14.80 -20.73 -13.64
CA ILE A 32 -15.33 -20.82 -12.26
C ILE A 32 -16.80 -20.40 -12.21
N VAL A 33 -17.16 -19.34 -12.94
CA VAL A 33 -18.51 -18.79 -12.97
C VAL A 33 -19.47 -19.66 -13.77
N GLU A 34 -19.06 -20.09 -14.97
CA GLU A 34 -19.88 -20.90 -15.88
C GLU A 34 -20.21 -22.27 -15.28
N GLU A 35 -19.22 -22.92 -14.66
CA GLU A 35 -19.37 -24.25 -14.06
C GLU A 35 -19.78 -24.22 -12.58
N ASP A 36 -20.08 -23.04 -12.04
CA ASP A 36 -20.47 -22.81 -10.64
C ASP A 36 -19.51 -23.46 -9.61
N ILE A 37 -18.21 -23.30 -9.85
CA ILE A 37 -17.19 -24.01 -9.06
C ILE A 37 -17.10 -23.40 -7.67
N GLY A 38 -17.46 -24.21 -6.67
CA GLY A 38 -17.51 -23.76 -5.28
C GLY A 38 -18.85 -23.11 -4.92
N ASN A 39 -19.90 -23.33 -5.73
CA ASN A 39 -21.25 -22.84 -5.55
C ASN A 39 -21.28 -21.32 -5.41
N ILE A 40 -20.64 -20.62 -6.34
CA ILE A 40 -20.47 -19.17 -6.26
C ILE A 40 -21.83 -18.47 -6.41
N HIS A 41 -22.75 -19.03 -7.21
CA HIS A 41 -24.07 -18.46 -7.46
C HIS A 41 -25.01 -18.57 -6.26
N ASP A 42 -24.79 -19.58 -5.41
CA ASP A 42 -25.54 -19.75 -4.17
C ASP A 42 -25.10 -18.76 -3.08
N ILE A 43 -23.84 -18.32 -3.14
CA ILE A 43 -23.22 -17.53 -2.07
C ILE A 43 -23.20 -16.04 -2.39
N PHE A 44 -22.92 -15.68 -3.64
CA PHE A 44 -22.75 -14.29 -4.07
C PHE A 44 -23.94 -13.84 -4.92
N ASN A 45 -24.33 -12.59 -4.73
CA ASN A 45 -25.39 -11.98 -5.51
C ASN A 45 -24.83 -11.32 -6.77
N GLU A 46 -25.19 -11.85 -7.94
CA GLU A 46 -24.76 -11.38 -9.27
C GLU A 46 -24.93 -9.86 -9.49
N GLU A 47 -25.98 -9.25 -8.91
CA GLU A 47 -26.30 -7.84 -9.12
C GLU A 47 -25.60 -6.87 -8.15
N THR A 48 -25.15 -7.35 -6.99
CA THR A 48 -24.73 -6.47 -5.88
C THR A 48 -23.34 -6.76 -5.34
N ASP A 49 -22.82 -7.97 -5.53
CA ASP A 49 -21.46 -8.31 -5.10
C ASP A 49 -20.45 -7.96 -6.19
N GLU A 50 -19.35 -7.34 -5.76
CA GLU A 50 -18.25 -6.90 -6.63
C GLU A 50 -16.99 -7.72 -6.35
N PHE A 51 -16.37 -8.24 -7.40
CA PHE A 51 -15.08 -8.93 -7.30
C PHE A 51 -13.93 -8.00 -7.63
N LEU A 52 -12.80 -8.16 -6.94
CA LEU A 52 -11.60 -7.38 -7.18
C LEU A 52 -10.58 -8.21 -7.97
N GLY A 53 -10.33 -7.80 -9.21
CA GLY A 53 -9.33 -8.41 -10.07
C GLY A 53 -8.05 -7.58 -10.16
N ASP A 54 -6.96 -8.21 -10.60
CA ASP A 54 -5.86 -7.47 -11.19
C ASP A 54 -6.01 -7.31 -12.71
N ARG A 55 -4.93 -6.95 -13.41
CA ARG A 55 -5.02 -6.72 -14.86
C ARG A 55 -5.18 -8.00 -15.68
N GLY A 56 -4.91 -9.18 -15.12
CA GLY A 56 -5.13 -10.45 -15.79
C GLY A 56 -6.63 -10.71 -16.04
N PHE A 57 -7.50 -10.10 -15.25
CA PHE A 57 -8.96 -10.22 -15.32
C PHE A 57 -9.62 -9.24 -16.30
N ARG A 58 -8.84 -8.53 -17.13
CA ARG A 58 -9.39 -7.51 -18.02
C ARG A 58 -10.31 -8.05 -19.12
N ASP A 59 -10.18 -9.33 -19.43
CA ASP A 59 -10.90 -10.02 -20.49
C ASP A 59 -12.00 -10.92 -19.89
N VAL A 60 -12.40 -10.67 -18.63
CA VAL A 60 -13.51 -11.35 -17.95
C VAL A 60 -14.83 -10.97 -18.61
N ASP A 61 -15.72 -11.96 -18.71
CA ASP A 61 -17.12 -11.72 -19.03
C ASP A 61 -17.85 -11.21 -17.78
N ASP A 62 -18.28 -9.94 -17.81
CA ASP A 62 -18.92 -9.26 -16.68
C ASP A 62 -20.44 -9.35 -16.70
N GLU A 63 -21.03 -10.25 -17.50
CA GLU A 63 -22.49 -10.47 -17.57
C GLU A 63 -23.10 -10.89 -16.22
N ARG A 64 -22.37 -11.69 -15.42
CA ARG A 64 -22.87 -12.25 -14.14
C ARG A 64 -22.33 -11.57 -12.90
N PHE A 65 -21.06 -11.17 -12.91
CA PHE A 65 -20.44 -10.54 -11.75
C PHE A 65 -19.60 -9.36 -12.18
N THR A 66 -19.77 -8.24 -11.47
CA THR A 66 -18.95 -7.06 -11.70
C THR A 66 -17.53 -7.32 -11.20
N VAL A 67 -16.54 -7.27 -12.11
CA VAL A 67 -15.12 -7.38 -11.75
C VAL A 67 -14.44 -6.01 -11.83
N LEU A 68 -14.09 -5.47 -10.67
CA LEU A 68 -13.38 -4.22 -10.51
C LEU A 68 -11.89 -4.40 -10.78
N ILE A 69 -11.41 -3.81 -11.89
CA ILE A 69 -9.99 -3.82 -12.28
C ILE A 69 -9.37 -2.42 -12.42
N PRO A 70 -8.05 -2.27 -12.19
CA PRO A 70 -7.33 -1.02 -12.45
C PRO A 70 -7.43 -0.56 -13.91
N PHE A 71 -7.78 0.70 -14.15
CA PHE A 71 -7.84 1.26 -15.51
C PHE A 71 -6.50 1.19 -16.25
N SER A 72 -6.60 0.92 -17.56
CA SER A 72 -5.49 0.97 -18.50
C SER A 72 -5.46 2.27 -19.28
N LEU A 73 -4.30 2.59 -19.85
CA LEU A 73 -4.19 3.73 -20.78
C LEU A 73 -4.76 3.29 -22.11
N ASN A 74 -5.60 4.12 -22.71
CA ASN A 74 -6.03 3.93 -24.09
C ASN A 74 -4.87 4.23 -25.05
N LYS A 75 -4.95 3.72 -26.29
CA LYS A 75 -3.95 3.97 -27.32
C LYS A 75 -3.78 5.49 -27.51
N GLY A 76 -2.54 5.96 -27.44
CA GLY A 76 -2.20 7.39 -27.55
C GLY A 76 -2.25 8.19 -26.23
N GLN A 77 -2.82 7.65 -25.15
CA GLN A 77 -2.79 8.30 -23.84
C GLN A 77 -1.45 8.05 -23.13
N VAL A 78 -0.90 9.10 -22.53
CA VAL A 78 0.34 9.04 -21.72
C VAL A 78 0.04 8.96 -20.22
N GLN A 79 -1.15 9.41 -19.82
CA GLN A 79 -1.60 9.50 -18.44
C GLN A 79 -3.11 9.22 -18.34
N LEU A 80 -3.53 8.62 -17.22
CA LEU A 80 -4.94 8.40 -16.90
C LEU A 80 -5.61 9.73 -16.51
N PRO A 81 -6.83 10.02 -16.98
CA PRO A 81 -7.63 11.13 -16.48
C PRO A 81 -7.82 11.02 -14.95
N THR A 82 -8.02 12.16 -14.28
CA THR A 82 -8.14 12.23 -12.82
C THR A 82 -9.15 11.21 -12.25
N GLY A 83 -10.36 11.11 -12.82
CA GLY A 83 -11.38 10.14 -12.39
C GLY A 83 -10.90 8.68 -12.46
N ASN A 84 -10.40 8.25 -13.62
CA ASN A 84 -9.89 6.88 -13.80
C ASN A 84 -8.67 6.60 -12.91
N ALA A 85 -7.81 7.61 -12.68
CA ALA A 85 -6.66 7.48 -11.80
C ALA A 85 -7.07 7.33 -10.32
N ASN A 86 -8.14 8.01 -9.89
CA ASN A 86 -8.74 7.89 -8.56
C ASN A 86 -9.40 6.52 -8.37
N ALA A 87 -10.25 6.09 -9.31
CA ALA A 87 -10.88 4.78 -9.28
C ALA A 87 -9.84 3.65 -9.22
N THR A 88 -8.78 3.75 -10.03
CA THR A 88 -7.63 2.84 -9.96
C THR A 88 -6.98 2.81 -8.58
N ARG A 89 -6.89 3.96 -7.89
CA ARG A 89 -6.29 4.01 -6.56
C ARG A 89 -7.17 3.31 -5.52
N LYS A 90 -8.50 3.44 -5.60
CA LYS A 90 -9.44 2.69 -4.76
C LYS A 90 -9.22 1.18 -4.89
N ILE A 91 -9.24 0.67 -6.12
CA ILE A 91 -9.05 -0.76 -6.42
C ILE A 91 -7.69 -1.26 -5.89
N THR A 92 -6.60 -0.53 -6.17
CA THR A 92 -5.26 -0.92 -5.68
C THR A 92 -5.10 -0.86 -4.17
N LYS A 93 -5.90 -0.04 -3.46
CA LYS A 93 -5.89 0.00 -1.98
C LYS A 93 -6.59 -1.24 -1.42
N LEU A 94 -7.71 -1.65 -2.02
CA LEU A 94 -8.44 -2.86 -1.62
C LEU A 94 -7.64 -4.13 -1.92
N ARG A 95 -6.97 -4.19 -3.08
CA ARG A 95 -6.09 -5.31 -3.49
C ARG A 95 -4.98 -5.65 -2.48
N ASN A 96 -4.56 -4.70 -1.65
CA ASN A 96 -3.57 -4.96 -0.61
C ASN A 96 -4.04 -6.01 0.41
N SER A 97 -5.35 -6.19 0.63
CA SER A 97 -5.89 -7.30 1.44
C SER A 97 -5.54 -8.65 0.82
N ILE A 98 -5.87 -8.82 -0.47
CA ILE A 98 -5.58 -10.02 -1.28
C ILE A 98 -4.08 -10.36 -1.25
N GLU A 99 -3.21 -9.37 -1.50
CA GLU A 99 -1.76 -9.58 -1.48
C GLU A 99 -1.25 -10.06 -0.12
N ARG A 100 -1.78 -9.51 0.97
CA ARG A 100 -1.43 -9.92 2.33
C ARG A 100 -2.00 -11.30 2.68
N GLY A 101 -3.18 -11.63 2.17
CA GLY A 101 -3.81 -12.95 2.28
C GLY A 101 -2.92 -14.03 1.69
N PHE A 102 -2.61 -13.90 0.40
CA PHE A 102 -1.66 -14.80 -0.26
C PHE A 102 -0.26 -14.74 0.38
N GLY A 103 0.15 -13.61 0.93
CA GLY A 103 1.37 -13.46 1.70
C GLY A 103 1.41 -14.35 2.95
N ARG A 104 0.28 -14.49 3.67
CA ARG A 104 0.12 -15.42 4.82
C ARG A 104 0.20 -16.87 4.36
N LEU A 105 -0.54 -17.24 3.31
CA LEU A 105 -0.50 -18.60 2.76
C LEU A 105 0.92 -19.02 2.35
N LYS A 106 1.70 -18.10 1.77
CA LYS A 106 3.09 -18.34 1.36
C LYS A 106 4.07 -18.50 2.53
N GLN A 107 3.67 -18.22 3.78
CA GLN A 107 4.51 -18.48 4.95
C GLN A 107 4.53 -19.96 5.33
N TRP A 108 3.54 -20.75 4.90
CA TRP A 108 3.48 -22.17 5.20
C TRP A 108 4.61 -22.90 4.47
N LYS A 109 5.43 -23.64 5.22
CA LYS A 109 6.61 -24.34 4.69
C LYS A 109 6.28 -25.26 3.51
N ILE A 110 5.14 -25.94 3.56
CA ILE A 110 4.70 -26.85 2.49
C ILE A 110 4.43 -26.13 1.16
N ILE A 111 4.05 -24.85 1.21
CA ILE A 111 3.79 -24.02 0.03
C ILE A 111 5.06 -23.30 -0.43
N ASN A 112 5.93 -22.94 0.50
CA ASN A 112 7.18 -22.23 0.22
C ASN A 112 8.36 -23.16 -0.17
N ALA A 113 8.17 -24.47 -0.10
CA ALA A 113 9.18 -25.47 -0.44
C ALA A 113 8.91 -26.10 -1.82
N VAL A 114 9.88 -26.86 -2.30
CA VAL A 114 9.67 -27.77 -3.43
C VAL A 114 8.65 -28.83 -3.00
N ILE A 115 7.54 -28.91 -3.73
CA ILE A 115 6.46 -29.85 -3.46
C ILE A 115 6.80 -31.19 -4.11
N ASP A 116 6.68 -32.28 -3.35
CA ASP A 116 6.81 -33.65 -3.87
C ASP A 116 5.75 -33.93 -4.93
N THR A 117 6.12 -34.54 -6.05
CA THR A 117 5.22 -34.89 -7.15
C THR A 117 3.99 -35.68 -6.68
N ASN A 118 4.14 -36.51 -5.64
CA ASN A 118 3.05 -37.29 -5.05
C ASN A 118 1.98 -36.43 -4.34
N LEU A 119 2.31 -35.17 -4.01
CA LEU A 119 1.39 -34.22 -3.38
C LEU A 119 0.67 -33.33 -4.38
N ILE A 120 1.04 -33.35 -5.67
CA ILE A 120 0.44 -32.51 -6.70
C ILE A 120 -1.07 -32.74 -6.78
N SER A 121 -1.52 -34.00 -6.80
CA SER A 121 -2.94 -34.35 -6.83
C SER A 121 -3.71 -33.91 -5.59
N LYS A 122 -3.02 -33.63 -4.49
CA LYS A 122 -3.59 -33.19 -3.21
C LYS A 122 -3.46 -31.68 -2.99
N LEU A 123 -2.81 -30.95 -3.90
CA LEU A 123 -2.42 -29.56 -3.67
C LEU A 123 -3.63 -28.64 -3.44
N GLY A 124 -4.73 -28.82 -4.18
CA GLY A 124 -5.96 -28.04 -3.95
C GLY A 124 -6.56 -28.30 -2.56
N SER A 125 -6.62 -29.56 -2.13
CA SER A 125 -7.08 -29.92 -0.78
C SER A 125 -6.17 -29.36 0.31
N LEU A 126 -4.84 -29.42 0.10
CA LEU A 126 -3.87 -28.83 1.02
C LEU A 126 -4.06 -27.33 1.15
N LEU A 127 -4.24 -26.61 0.04
CA LEU A 127 -4.50 -25.16 0.05
C LEU A 127 -5.78 -24.84 0.85
N ARG A 128 -6.89 -25.56 0.61
CA ARG A 128 -8.14 -25.37 1.35
C ARG A 128 -7.98 -25.61 2.85
N ILE A 129 -7.24 -26.65 3.25
CA ILE A 129 -6.93 -26.91 4.66
C ILE A 129 -6.14 -25.74 5.26
N LEU A 130 -5.13 -25.24 4.55
CA LEU A 130 -4.36 -24.08 5.01
C LEU A 130 -5.23 -22.82 5.09
N GLY A 131 -6.11 -22.58 4.13
CA GLY A 131 -7.09 -21.49 4.17
C GLY A 131 -8.03 -21.58 5.38
N ALA A 132 -8.51 -22.78 5.71
CA ALA A 132 -9.33 -23.02 6.89
C ALA A 132 -8.57 -22.79 8.20
N ILE A 133 -7.30 -23.20 8.26
CA ILE A 133 -6.41 -22.92 9.40
C ILE A 133 -6.17 -21.41 9.51
N ASP A 134 -5.90 -20.73 8.39
CA ASP A 134 -5.74 -19.28 8.34
C ASP A 134 -6.97 -18.58 8.91
N ASN A 135 -8.17 -18.95 8.44
CA ASN A 135 -9.44 -18.40 8.94
C ASN A 135 -9.68 -18.66 10.43
N LYS A 136 -9.28 -19.83 10.93
CA LYS A 136 -9.55 -20.21 12.33
C LYS A 136 -8.61 -19.53 13.33
N TYR A 137 -7.33 -19.38 12.96
CA TYR A 137 -6.29 -19.04 13.93
C TYR A 137 -5.64 -17.67 13.69
N PHE A 138 -5.72 -17.12 12.48
CA PHE A 138 -5.17 -15.80 12.22
C PHE A 138 -6.23 -14.73 12.42
N GLN A 139 -5.81 -13.61 12.99
CA GLN A 139 -6.66 -12.43 13.08
C GLN A 139 -6.99 -11.91 11.67
N PRO A 140 -8.17 -11.29 11.47
CA PRO A 140 -8.51 -10.62 10.23
C PRO A 140 -7.38 -9.67 9.76
N LEU A 141 -7.15 -9.58 8.45
CA LEU A 141 -6.19 -8.64 7.86
C LEU A 141 -6.60 -7.19 8.05
N PHE A 142 -7.89 -6.95 8.21
CA PHE A 142 -8.47 -5.65 8.42
C PHE A 142 -9.58 -5.73 9.46
N ILE A 143 -9.50 -4.85 10.45
CA ILE A 143 -10.54 -4.60 11.44
C ILE A 143 -10.79 -3.10 11.38
N ALA A 144 -12.01 -2.70 11.05
CA ALA A 144 -12.34 -1.30 10.86
C ALA A 144 -12.22 -0.52 12.16
N THR A 145 -11.44 0.56 12.14
CA THR A 145 -11.33 1.53 13.24
C THR A 145 -12.00 2.86 12.87
N ASP A 146 -12.20 3.76 13.84
CA ASP A 146 -12.73 5.10 13.55
C ASP A 146 -11.78 5.93 12.65
N ILE A 147 -10.47 5.73 12.82
CA ILE A 147 -9.44 6.33 11.95
C ILE A 147 -9.61 5.86 10.50
N ASP A 148 -9.98 4.59 10.29
CA ASP A 148 -10.26 4.08 8.94
C ASP A 148 -11.50 4.74 8.35
N ARG A 149 -12.55 4.99 9.15
CA ARG A 149 -13.76 5.69 8.68
C ARG A 149 -13.43 7.11 8.21
N GLU A 150 -12.62 7.84 8.96
CA GLU A 150 -12.17 9.18 8.55
C GLU A 150 -11.36 9.14 7.25
N GLN A 151 -10.43 8.18 7.13
CA GLN A 151 -9.64 8.00 5.93
C GLN A 151 -10.51 7.60 4.72
N ILE A 152 -11.50 6.75 4.91
CA ILE A 152 -12.47 6.35 3.88
C ILE A 152 -13.29 7.57 3.44
N ASN A 153 -13.80 8.36 4.37
CA ASN A 153 -14.54 9.59 4.05
C ASN A 153 -13.67 10.59 3.28
N TYR A 154 -12.41 10.74 3.66
CA TYR A 154 -11.44 11.54 2.91
C TYR A 154 -11.23 11.00 1.49
N ILE A 155 -11.05 9.69 1.33
CA ILE A 155 -10.89 9.05 0.02
C ILE A 155 -12.12 9.29 -0.86
N LYS A 156 -13.33 9.02 -0.34
CA LYS A 156 -14.61 9.23 -1.05
C LYS A 156 -14.79 10.68 -1.47
N HIS A 157 -14.48 11.62 -0.59
CA HIS A 157 -14.56 13.05 -0.92
C HIS A 157 -13.58 13.43 -2.03
N ARG A 158 -12.33 12.96 -1.97
CA ARG A 158 -11.31 13.29 -2.98
C ARG A 158 -11.53 12.62 -4.32
N GLU A 159 -12.20 11.47 -4.35
CA GLU A 159 -12.45 10.68 -5.57
C GLU A 159 -13.14 11.49 -6.67
N VAL A 160 -14.11 12.33 -6.29
CA VAL A 160 -14.89 13.17 -7.20
C VAL A 160 -14.26 14.54 -7.49
N VAL A 161 -13.16 14.88 -6.82
CA VAL A 161 -12.52 16.19 -6.95
C VAL A 161 -11.56 16.19 -8.14
N PRO A 162 -11.72 17.11 -9.12
CA PRO A 162 -10.79 17.25 -10.23
C PRO A 162 -9.42 17.76 -9.76
N ASN A 163 -8.36 17.38 -10.47
CA ASN A 163 -7.02 17.86 -10.15
C ASN A 163 -6.77 19.24 -10.78
N ILE A 164 -6.90 20.28 -9.97
CA ILE A 164 -6.68 21.67 -10.42
C ILE A 164 -5.26 21.93 -10.95
N LEU A 165 -4.28 21.12 -10.55
CA LEU A 165 -2.88 21.28 -10.97
C LEU A 165 -2.59 20.63 -12.33
N GLU A 166 -3.52 19.86 -12.89
CA GLU A 166 -3.39 19.22 -14.20
C GLU A 166 -3.37 20.27 -15.34
N ASN A 167 -4.12 21.36 -15.18
CA ASN A 167 -4.35 22.38 -16.22
C ASN A 167 -3.50 23.65 -16.05
N LEU A 168 -2.35 23.55 -15.37
CA LEU A 168 -1.50 24.72 -15.12
C LEU A 168 -0.88 25.29 -16.42
N PRO A 169 -0.78 26.63 -16.55
CA PRO A 169 -0.12 27.27 -17.69
C PRO A 169 1.34 26.83 -17.86
N LYS A 170 1.72 26.46 -19.09
CA LYS A 170 3.06 25.91 -19.36
C LYS A 170 4.20 26.93 -19.25
N ASN A 171 3.94 28.22 -19.49
CA ASN A 171 4.97 29.25 -19.70
C ASN A 171 5.14 30.25 -18.54
N GLN A 172 4.68 29.93 -17.34
CA GLN A 172 4.66 30.86 -16.20
C GLN A 172 5.46 30.37 -14.99
N TRP A 173 6.76 30.09 -15.20
CA TRP A 173 7.63 29.52 -14.16
C TRP A 173 8.89 30.34 -13.93
N ILE A 174 9.29 30.53 -12.68
CA ILE A 174 10.56 31.15 -12.26
C ILE A 174 11.38 30.11 -11.51
N LYS A 175 12.64 29.91 -11.90
CA LYS A 175 13.56 29.01 -11.18
C LYS A 175 13.94 29.64 -9.84
N LYS A 176 13.93 28.82 -8.79
CA LYS A 176 14.29 29.20 -7.44
C LYS A 176 15.23 28.18 -6.82
N GLN A 177 16.03 28.62 -5.86
CA GLN A 177 16.74 27.75 -4.93
C GLN A 177 15.83 27.38 -3.75
N LEU A 178 16.26 26.41 -2.95
CA LEU A 178 15.43 25.89 -1.85
C LEU A 178 15.31 26.92 -0.71
N ASP A 179 16.40 27.60 -0.37
CA ASP A 179 16.46 28.68 0.61
C ASP A 179 15.49 29.81 0.28
N GLU A 180 15.36 30.18 -1.01
CA GLU A 180 14.44 31.21 -1.50
C GLU A 180 12.94 30.87 -1.35
N ILE A 181 12.59 29.62 -1.02
CA ILE A 181 11.19 29.18 -0.90
C ILE A 181 10.83 28.59 0.45
N THR A 182 11.77 28.59 1.41
CA THR A 182 11.58 28.01 2.75
C THR A 182 10.33 28.56 3.44
N ASP A 183 10.13 29.89 3.39
CA ASP A 183 8.97 30.56 3.99
C ASP A 183 7.62 30.18 3.37
N PHE A 184 7.63 29.64 2.15
CA PHE A 184 6.41 29.20 1.45
C PHE A 184 6.06 27.74 1.75
N ILE A 185 6.98 26.97 2.33
CA ILE A 185 6.78 25.56 2.61
C ILE A 185 6.40 25.41 4.09
N PRO A 186 5.15 25.05 4.40
CA PRO A 186 4.74 24.81 5.78
C PRO A 186 5.53 23.63 6.36
N LYS A 187 5.67 23.59 7.69
CA LYS A 187 6.30 22.45 8.37
C LYS A 187 5.43 21.21 8.24
N PHE A 188 6.03 20.08 7.88
CA PHE A 188 5.36 18.78 7.83
C PHE A 188 6.29 17.65 8.27
N THR A 189 5.71 16.53 8.67
CA THR A 189 6.44 15.38 9.22
C THR A 189 6.42 14.20 8.26
N LEU A 190 7.25 13.18 8.51
CA LEU A 190 7.15 11.89 7.80
C LEU A 190 5.77 11.25 7.94
N LYS A 191 5.08 11.45 9.07
CA LYS A 191 3.70 11.00 9.28
C LYS A 191 2.75 11.69 8.28
N THR A 192 2.90 12.99 8.06
CA THR A 192 2.14 13.73 7.03
C THR A 192 2.37 13.15 5.64
N ILE A 193 3.63 12.91 5.26
CA ILE A 193 3.99 12.34 3.94
C ILE A 193 3.39 10.94 3.77
N ARG A 194 3.52 10.08 4.79
CA ARG A 194 2.97 8.72 4.81
C ARG A 194 1.45 8.74 4.64
N ASN A 195 0.77 9.60 5.38
CA ASN A 195 -0.69 9.73 5.34
C ASN A 195 -1.16 10.25 3.98
N TYR A 196 -0.45 11.23 3.40
CA TYR A 196 -0.73 11.72 2.05
C TYR A 196 -0.57 10.65 0.96
N GLY A 197 0.40 9.73 1.13
CA GLY A 197 0.57 8.56 0.26
C GLY A 197 -0.45 7.43 0.48
N LEU A 198 -1.28 7.52 1.53
CA LEU A 198 -2.17 6.46 2.03
C LEU A 198 -1.42 5.18 2.44
N GLY A 199 -0.23 5.32 3.01
CA GLY A 199 0.54 4.22 3.60
C GLY A 199 2.04 4.27 3.37
N GLU A 200 2.75 3.32 3.99
CA GLU A 200 4.22 3.29 4.00
C GLU A 200 4.86 2.91 2.66
N TYR A 201 4.15 2.14 1.83
CA TYR A 201 4.72 1.59 0.61
C TYR A 201 5.25 2.69 -0.33
N ALA A 202 4.48 3.77 -0.52
CA ALA A 202 4.90 4.89 -1.35
C ALA A 202 6.12 5.62 -0.76
N LEU A 203 6.23 5.70 0.56
CA LEU A 203 7.38 6.28 1.27
C LEU A 203 8.63 5.41 1.12
N LYS A 204 8.50 4.09 1.22
CA LYS A 204 9.61 3.14 0.97
C LYS A 204 10.17 3.25 -0.45
N LEU A 205 9.36 3.66 -1.41
CA LEU A 205 9.79 3.92 -2.78
C LEU A 205 10.49 5.26 -2.99
N ALA A 206 10.35 6.23 -2.07
CA ALA A 206 10.91 7.57 -2.21
C ALA A 206 12.44 7.55 -2.43
N VAL A 207 13.15 6.86 -1.53
CA VAL A 207 14.62 6.81 -1.52
C VAL A 207 15.17 6.23 -2.83
N PRO A 208 14.72 5.06 -3.32
CA PRO A 208 15.13 4.57 -4.64
C PRO A 208 14.98 5.60 -5.78
N TYR A 209 13.86 6.32 -5.84
CA TYR A 209 13.65 7.33 -6.87
C TYR A 209 14.64 8.50 -6.77
N LEU A 210 14.93 8.95 -5.54
CA LEU A 210 15.87 10.05 -5.30
C LEU A 210 17.31 9.67 -5.65
N GLN A 211 17.73 8.43 -5.41
CA GLN A 211 19.08 8.00 -5.79
C GLN A 211 19.31 7.89 -7.29
N HIS A 212 18.27 7.54 -8.06
CA HIS A 212 18.35 7.55 -9.52
C HIS A 212 18.27 8.96 -10.12
N THR A 213 18.04 9.97 -9.28
CA THR A 213 17.88 11.36 -9.69
C THR A 213 19.18 12.12 -9.47
N SER A 214 19.79 12.59 -10.55
CA SER A 214 21.06 13.33 -10.47
C SER A 214 20.91 14.70 -9.83
N SER A 215 19.83 15.41 -10.18
CA SER A 215 19.50 16.70 -9.60
C SER A 215 18.02 17.02 -9.75
N LEU A 216 17.49 17.77 -8.79
CA LEU A 216 16.15 18.34 -8.83
C LEU A 216 16.24 19.85 -9.01
N SER A 217 15.35 20.41 -9.82
CA SER A 217 15.21 21.85 -9.99
C SER A 217 13.85 22.31 -9.47
N ILE A 218 13.86 23.40 -8.72
CA ILE A 218 12.65 24.00 -8.18
C ILE A 218 12.24 25.20 -9.04
N LYS A 219 10.95 25.29 -9.34
CA LYS A 219 10.34 26.43 -10.00
C LYS A 219 9.06 26.83 -9.26
N ILE A 220 8.79 28.13 -9.20
CA ILE A 220 7.54 28.68 -8.66
C ILE A 220 6.68 29.25 -9.78
N HIS A 221 5.36 29.21 -9.62
CA HIS A 221 4.44 29.79 -10.59
C HIS A 221 4.44 31.33 -10.50
N LYS A 222 4.36 32.03 -11.65
CA LYS A 222 4.40 33.51 -11.70
C LYS A 222 3.09 34.19 -11.30
N SER A 223 1.96 33.59 -11.63
CA SER A 223 0.64 34.17 -11.39
C SER A 223 0.23 34.07 -9.91
N LYS A 224 -0.30 35.17 -9.38
CA LYS A 224 -0.94 35.22 -8.04
C LYS A 224 -2.08 34.23 -7.89
N GLN A 225 -2.76 33.84 -8.98
CA GLN A 225 -3.82 32.84 -8.95
C GLN A 225 -3.32 31.46 -8.48
N TYR A 226 -2.04 31.16 -8.70
CA TYR A 226 -1.41 29.88 -8.34
C TYR A 226 -0.26 30.12 -7.35
N GLU A 227 -0.46 31.08 -6.44
CA GLU A 227 0.46 31.32 -5.34
C GLU A 227 0.67 30.04 -4.53
N GLY A 228 1.91 29.80 -4.09
CA GLY A 228 2.29 28.58 -3.36
C GLY A 228 2.44 27.32 -4.22
N VAL A 229 2.30 27.41 -5.55
CA VAL A 229 2.53 26.25 -6.45
C VAL A 229 4.01 26.11 -6.80
N LEU A 230 4.59 24.99 -6.37
CA LEU A 230 5.92 24.53 -6.72
C LEU A 230 5.86 23.56 -7.89
N LYS A 231 6.83 23.65 -8.79
CA LYS A 231 7.12 22.68 -9.83
C LYS A 231 8.54 22.16 -9.67
N ILE A 232 8.65 20.88 -9.40
CA ILE A 232 9.90 20.14 -9.24
C ILE A 232 10.13 19.31 -10.50
N GLU A 233 11.25 19.57 -11.19
CA GLU A 233 11.66 18.85 -12.40
C GLU A 233 12.97 18.10 -12.17
N GLY A 234 13.16 17.00 -12.90
CA GLY A 234 14.40 16.22 -12.88
C GLY A 234 14.26 14.83 -12.27
N LEU A 235 13.14 14.54 -11.60
CA LEU A 235 12.95 13.25 -10.94
C LEU A 235 12.97 12.09 -11.94
N THR A 236 13.98 11.23 -11.85
CA THR A 236 14.21 10.16 -12.82
C THR A 236 13.29 8.96 -12.56
N SER A 237 12.67 8.43 -13.61
CA SER A 237 11.98 7.14 -13.53
C SER A 237 12.97 6.01 -13.29
N ARG A 238 12.74 5.21 -12.25
CA ARG A 238 13.55 4.01 -11.93
C ARG A 238 13.48 2.90 -13.00
N PHE A 239 12.51 2.96 -13.90
CA PHE A 239 12.30 1.96 -14.96
C PHE A 239 12.79 2.43 -16.33
N SER A 240 13.42 3.60 -16.40
CA SER A 240 13.92 4.10 -17.67
C SER A 240 15.18 3.37 -18.12
N LYS A 241 15.36 3.26 -19.44
CA LYS A 241 16.62 2.81 -20.03
C LYS A 241 17.74 3.76 -19.61
N ARG A 242 18.92 3.22 -19.28
CA ARG A 242 20.09 4.00 -18.80
C ARG A 242 20.52 5.12 -19.77
N ILE A 243 20.24 4.95 -21.06
CA ILE A 243 20.70 5.85 -22.13
C ILE A 243 19.78 7.08 -22.30
N SER A 244 18.49 6.95 -21.97
CA SER A 244 17.50 8.03 -22.08
C SER A 244 16.54 8.01 -20.89
N PRO A 245 16.97 8.55 -19.73
CA PRO A 245 16.15 8.58 -18.54
C PRO A 245 14.89 9.43 -18.76
N LYS A 246 13.72 8.83 -18.53
CA LYS A 246 12.45 9.54 -18.47
C LYS A 246 12.39 10.32 -17.18
N HIS A 247 12.24 11.63 -17.27
CA HIS A 247 12.06 12.50 -16.11
C HIS A 247 10.59 12.85 -15.91
N HIS A 248 10.16 12.80 -14.66
CA HIS A 248 8.85 13.24 -14.22
C HIS A 248 8.91 14.68 -13.70
N LYS A 249 7.81 15.40 -13.92
CA LYS A 249 7.57 16.72 -13.34
C LYS A 249 6.53 16.52 -12.25
N VAL A 250 6.79 17.09 -11.09
CA VAL A 250 5.91 17.04 -9.92
C VAL A 250 5.52 18.47 -9.58
N PHE A 251 4.24 18.68 -9.36
CA PHE A 251 3.65 19.95 -8.97
C PHE A 251 3.04 19.75 -7.60
N ILE A 252 3.32 20.68 -6.69
CA ILE A 252 2.84 20.65 -5.31
C ILE A 252 2.31 22.02 -4.99
N GLN A 253 1.12 22.07 -4.41
CA GLN A 253 0.57 23.28 -3.83
C GLN A 253 0.37 23.04 -2.34
N PHE A 254 0.93 23.92 -1.54
CA PHE A 254 0.65 24.00 -0.11
C PHE A 254 -0.40 25.07 0.10
N ASN A 255 -1.58 24.67 0.56
CA ASN A 255 -2.60 25.62 0.97
C ASN A 255 -2.19 26.14 2.35
N ASN A 256 -1.69 27.37 2.42
CA ASN A 256 -1.38 27.99 3.70
C ASN A 256 -2.67 28.17 4.50
N SER A 257 -2.94 27.26 5.44
CA SER A 257 -3.87 27.52 6.53
C SER A 257 -3.23 28.48 7.54
N ASN A 258 -2.89 29.69 7.12
CA ASN A 258 -2.55 30.79 8.05
C ASN A 258 -3.82 31.44 8.64
N GLN A 259 -4.92 30.70 8.74
CA GLN A 259 -6.02 31.08 9.62
C GLN A 259 -5.89 30.29 10.92
N PRO A 260 -5.84 30.95 12.09
CA PRO A 260 -5.84 30.26 13.36
C PRO A 260 -7.12 29.42 13.45
N LYS A 261 -6.96 28.10 13.39
CA LYS A 261 -8.06 27.15 13.60
C LYS A 261 -8.36 27.17 15.11
N GLN A 262 -9.36 27.94 15.53
CA GLN A 262 -10.01 27.67 16.82
C GLN A 262 -10.77 26.35 16.67
N SER A 263 -10.26 25.27 17.26
CA SER A 263 -11.02 24.04 17.46
C SER A 263 -11.34 23.90 18.95
N PRO A 264 -12.53 23.39 19.33
CA PRO A 264 -12.88 23.19 20.73
C PRO A 264 -11.95 22.12 21.33
N ARG A 265 -11.48 22.40 22.55
CA ARG A 265 -10.64 21.49 23.35
C ARG A 265 -11.36 20.16 23.57
N THR A 266 -10.81 19.07 23.05
CA THR A 266 -11.01 17.74 23.60
C THR A 266 -9.69 17.30 24.22
N HIS A 267 -9.72 17.13 25.54
CA HIS A 267 -8.66 16.47 26.29
C HIS A 267 -8.54 15.04 25.79
N ASP A 268 -7.40 14.68 25.21
CA ASP A 268 -6.75 13.39 25.42
C ASP A 268 -5.31 13.47 24.86
N ASP A 269 -4.38 12.96 25.68
CA ASP A 269 -2.93 13.04 25.54
C ASP A 269 -2.39 12.30 24.31
N ASP A 270 -1.61 13.01 23.48
CA ASP A 270 -0.24 12.62 23.07
C ASP A 270 0.30 13.62 22.03
N SER A 271 1.07 14.62 22.49
CA SER A 271 1.91 15.50 21.66
C SER A 271 1.24 16.06 20.37
N ASN A 272 0.21 16.89 20.55
CA ASN A 272 -0.33 17.72 19.47
C ASN A 272 0.70 18.79 19.07
N ASP A 273 1.53 18.48 18.07
CA ASP A 273 2.22 19.51 17.27
C ASP A 273 1.16 20.19 16.39
N GLU A 274 0.41 21.12 17.00
CA GLU A 274 -0.67 21.94 16.40
C GLU A 274 -0.21 22.73 15.15
N SER A 275 1.10 22.76 14.87
CA SER A 275 1.71 23.44 13.73
C SER A 275 1.88 22.56 12.48
N SER A 276 1.56 21.26 12.56
CA SER A 276 1.85 20.32 11.47
C SER A 276 0.79 20.34 10.37
N LEU A 277 1.25 20.56 9.12
CA LEU A 277 0.45 20.55 7.91
C LEU A 277 -0.49 19.33 7.82
N ASN A 278 -1.78 19.57 7.58
CA ASN A 278 -2.75 18.50 7.37
C ASN A 278 -2.66 17.99 5.93
N ILE A 279 -2.91 16.69 5.72
CA ILE A 279 -2.96 16.09 4.37
C ILE A 279 -3.95 16.79 3.42
N LYS A 280 -5.00 17.41 3.98
CA LYS A 280 -6.02 18.17 3.24
C LYS A 280 -5.47 19.46 2.62
N ASP A 281 -4.35 19.95 3.13
CA ASP A 281 -3.72 21.20 2.72
C ASP A 281 -2.66 21.00 1.61
N ILE A 282 -2.54 19.78 1.07
CA ILE A 282 -1.60 19.44 0.00
C ILE A 282 -2.36 19.02 -1.26
N ASN A 283 -2.18 19.77 -2.34
CA ASN A 283 -2.53 19.31 -3.69
C ASN A 283 -1.28 18.92 -4.45
N SER A 284 -1.37 17.87 -5.27
CA SER A 284 -0.25 17.44 -6.10
C SER A 284 -0.70 16.95 -7.47
N TYR A 285 0.20 17.11 -8.44
CA TYR A 285 0.07 16.54 -9.78
C TYR A 285 1.44 16.04 -10.23
N CYS A 286 1.48 14.92 -10.93
CA CYS A 286 2.71 14.38 -11.51
C CYS A 286 2.48 13.96 -12.95
N THR A 287 3.46 14.12 -13.82
CA THR A 287 3.36 13.72 -15.24
C THR A 287 3.49 12.20 -15.49
N CYS A 288 3.49 11.37 -14.45
CA CYS A 288 3.51 9.91 -14.60
C CYS A 288 2.12 9.33 -14.91
N LYS A 289 2.03 8.06 -15.34
CA LYS A 289 0.78 7.39 -15.76
C LYS A 289 -0.41 7.62 -14.81
N SER A 290 -0.21 7.61 -13.49
CA SER A 290 -1.25 7.75 -12.47
C SER A 290 -1.18 9.08 -11.70
N GLY A 291 -0.39 10.04 -12.17
CA GLY A 291 -0.05 11.24 -11.42
C GLY A 291 -1.12 12.32 -11.41
N ALA A 292 -2.23 12.15 -12.13
CA ALA A 292 -3.40 13.02 -12.08
C ALA A 292 -4.29 12.79 -10.85
N ARG A 293 -4.11 11.68 -10.12
CA ARG A 293 -4.99 11.33 -8.99
C ARG A 293 -4.97 12.39 -7.88
N THR A 294 -6.13 12.58 -7.25
CA THR A 294 -6.34 13.41 -6.06
C THR A 294 -6.56 12.57 -4.80
N VAL A 295 -6.77 11.26 -4.96
CA VAL A 295 -6.80 10.24 -3.89
C VAL A 295 -5.42 9.62 -3.73
N GLY A 296 -4.77 9.85 -2.59
CA GLY A 296 -3.37 9.48 -2.38
C GLY A 296 -2.44 10.14 -3.41
N THR A 297 -1.22 9.63 -3.59
CA THR A 297 -0.31 10.18 -4.61
C THR A 297 0.77 9.22 -5.05
N CYS A 298 1.28 9.36 -6.28
CA CYS A 298 2.27 8.44 -6.82
C CYS A 298 3.60 8.52 -6.03
N ALA A 299 4.43 7.48 -6.14
CA ALA A 299 5.71 7.44 -5.45
C ALA A 299 6.63 8.61 -5.84
N HIS A 300 6.45 9.22 -7.02
CA HIS A 300 7.19 10.40 -7.44
C HIS A 300 6.88 11.63 -6.59
N VAL A 301 5.61 11.87 -6.28
CA VAL A 301 5.22 12.99 -5.40
C VAL A 301 5.75 12.75 -3.99
N ILE A 302 5.63 11.51 -3.49
CA ILE A 302 6.19 11.15 -2.17
C ILE A 302 7.71 11.33 -2.14
N ALA A 303 8.42 10.98 -3.21
CA ALA A 303 9.86 11.21 -3.33
C ALA A 303 10.20 12.70 -3.24
N VAL A 304 9.44 13.57 -3.92
CA VAL A 304 9.65 15.01 -3.86
C VAL A 304 9.33 15.59 -2.48
N LEU A 305 8.22 15.17 -1.85
CA LEU A 305 7.88 15.59 -0.48
C LEU A 305 8.93 15.15 0.52
N TYR A 306 9.45 13.92 0.40
CA TYR A 306 10.53 13.42 1.23
C TYR A 306 11.83 14.19 1.00
N TRP A 307 12.16 14.53 -0.24
CA TRP A 307 13.32 15.37 -0.56
C TRP A 307 13.20 16.76 0.06
N LEU A 308 12.05 17.41 -0.05
CA LEU A 308 11.79 18.71 0.60
C LEU A 308 11.95 18.59 2.12
N TYR A 309 11.28 17.60 2.74
CA TYR A 309 11.40 17.33 4.17
C TYR A 309 12.85 17.14 4.61
N ALA A 310 13.60 16.29 3.90
CA ALA A 310 14.96 15.97 4.26
C ALA A 310 15.87 17.21 4.21
N ASN A 311 15.81 17.98 3.12
CA ASN A 311 16.66 19.16 2.97
C ASN A 311 16.29 20.28 3.95
N LEU A 312 15.00 20.52 4.19
CA LEU A 312 14.55 21.54 5.14
C LEU A 312 14.93 21.24 6.59
N ASN A 313 15.13 19.95 6.92
CA ASN A 313 15.51 19.50 8.25
C ASN A 313 16.99 19.09 8.35
N GLY A 314 17.81 19.35 7.32
CA GLY A 314 19.23 18.95 7.32
C GLY A 314 19.47 17.43 7.37
N ILE A 315 18.48 16.62 7.00
CA ILE A 315 18.56 15.16 7.03
C ILE A 315 19.23 14.68 5.74
N THR A 316 20.27 13.86 5.89
CA THR A 316 20.88 13.17 4.75
C THR A 316 19.94 12.10 4.21
N ILE A 317 19.65 12.14 2.91
CA ILE A 317 18.85 11.10 2.25
C ILE A 317 19.66 9.79 2.28
N PRO A 318 19.12 8.71 2.88
CA PRO A 318 19.85 7.47 3.03
C PRO A 318 20.14 6.84 1.67
N THR A 319 21.24 6.10 1.59
CA THR A 319 21.52 5.26 0.43
C THR A 319 20.73 3.95 0.55
N TYR A 320 19.87 3.68 -0.42
CA TYR A 320 19.26 2.36 -0.60
C TYR A 320 20.36 1.34 -0.90
N ASN A 321 20.62 0.46 0.06
CA ASN A 321 21.46 -0.71 -0.15
C ASN A 321 20.60 -1.84 -0.73
N VAL A 322 20.79 -2.14 -2.01
CA VAL A 322 20.09 -3.23 -2.74
C VAL A 322 20.23 -4.59 -2.03
N LYS A 323 21.29 -4.77 -1.22
CA LYS A 323 21.54 -5.99 -0.46
C LYS A 323 20.55 -6.26 0.69
N SER A 324 19.80 -5.26 1.16
CA SER A 324 18.89 -5.43 2.30
C SER A 324 17.51 -5.98 1.89
N THR A 325 16.87 -5.51 0.82
CA THR A 325 15.43 -5.80 0.66
C THR A 325 15.08 -7.16 0.05
N ALA A 326 15.99 -7.85 -0.66
CA ALA A 326 15.68 -9.20 -1.17
C ALA A 326 15.91 -10.30 -0.12
N LEU A 327 16.80 -10.05 0.85
CA LEU A 327 17.12 -10.98 1.94
C LEU A 327 16.43 -10.60 3.25
N GLU A 328 16.27 -9.32 3.58
CA GLU A 328 15.61 -8.89 4.82
C GLU A 328 14.08 -8.87 4.72
N GLN A 329 13.46 -8.82 3.53
CA GLN A 329 12.01 -9.08 3.44
C GLN A 329 11.66 -10.53 3.81
N ASN A 330 12.65 -11.44 3.77
CA ASN A 330 12.53 -12.80 4.28
C ASN A 330 12.99 -12.95 5.75
N ILE A 331 13.63 -11.93 6.35
CA ILE A 331 14.23 -12.04 7.70
C ILE A 331 13.58 -11.09 8.73
N THR A 332 13.03 -9.94 8.33
CA THR A 332 12.45 -8.95 9.27
C THR A 332 10.95 -9.10 9.53
N ASN A 333 10.25 -9.95 8.77
CA ASN A 333 8.89 -10.43 9.12
C ASN A 333 8.92 -11.69 9.99
N LEU A 334 10.10 -12.20 10.35
CA LEU A 334 10.26 -13.16 11.43
C LEU A 334 10.23 -12.38 12.76
N GLN A 335 9.04 -11.99 13.22
CA GLN A 335 8.84 -11.96 14.67
C GLN A 335 9.06 -13.40 15.14
N PRO A 336 10.06 -13.69 16.00
CA PRO A 336 10.35 -15.05 16.38
C PRO A 336 9.23 -15.56 17.28
N PHE A 337 8.29 -16.29 16.69
CA PHE A 337 7.25 -17.09 17.36
C PHE A 337 7.85 -18.10 18.37
N ASN A 338 9.18 -18.25 18.39
CA ASN A 338 9.92 -19.17 19.25
C ASN A 338 10.41 -18.58 20.59
N ARG A 339 10.22 -17.30 20.92
CA ARG A 339 10.65 -16.78 22.24
C ARG A 339 9.69 -17.13 23.37
N ARG A 340 8.37 -17.06 23.14
CA ARG A 340 7.37 -17.41 24.17
C ARG A 340 7.37 -18.89 24.54
N ARG A 341 7.69 -19.81 23.61
CA ARG A 341 7.72 -21.26 23.90
C ARG A 341 8.97 -21.71 24.67
N ARG A 342 10.08 -20.94 24.61
CA ARG A 342 11.27 -21.20 25.43
C ARG A 342 11.13 -20.59 26.82
N GLU A 343 10.53 -19.41 26.95
CA GLU A 343 10.25 -18.80 28.26
C GLU A 343 9.17 -19.57 29.04
N GLN A 344 8.11 -20.06 28.39
CA GLN A 344 7.12 -20.92 29.08
C GLN A 344 7.68 -22.30 29.47
N LYS A 345 8.65 -22.83 28.71
CA LYS A 345 9.27 -24.13 29.02
C LYS A 345 10.32 -24.01 30.12
N LEU A 346 11.10 -22.92 30.16
CA LEU A 346 12.02 -22.62 31.25
C LEU A 346 11.27 -22.31 32.56
N ILE A 347 10.15 -21.59 32.50
CA ILE A 347 9.31 -21.32 33.68
C ILE A 347 8.63 -22.60 34.20
N ASN A 348 8.19 -23.51 33.32
CA ASN A 348 7.58 -24.80 33.72
C ASN A 348 8.62 -25.83 34.20
N ASP A 349 9.84 -25.82 33.67
CA ASP A 349 10.92 -26.71 34.12
C ASP A 349 11.52 -26.22 35.47
N GLU A 350 11.53 -24.91 35.75
CA GLU A 350 11.92 -24.36 37.07
C GLU A 350 10.84 -24.54 38.17
N THR A 351 9.55 -24.56 37.79
CA THR A 351 8.46 -24.88 38.73
C THR A 351 8.32 -26.38 39.00
N MET A 352 8.69 -27.27 38.05
CA MET A 352 8.72 -28.72 38.33
C MET A 352 9.97 -29.20 39.07
N MET A 353 11.07 -28.43 39.10
CA MET A 353 12.26 -28.78 39.90
C MET A 353 12.22 -28.21 41.33
N SER A 354 11.27 -27.34 41.68
CA SER A 354 11.10 -26.82 43.05
C SER A 354 10.09 -27.61 43.89
N ASP A 355 9.29 -28.50 43.28
CA ASP A 355 8.29 -29.34 43.96
C ASP A 355 8.75 -30.79 44.22
N ILE A 356 10.07 -31.09 44.14
CA ILE A 356 10.63 -32.45 44.34
C ILE A 356 11.65 -32.51 45.50
N THR A 357 11.74 -31.49 46.37
CA THR A 357 12.71 -31.50 47.50
C THR A 357 12.11 -31.31 48.89
N ASP A 358 10.81 -31.47 49.09
CA ASP A 358 10.21 -31.48 50.43
C ASP A 358 9.17 -32.59 50.56
N SER A 359 9.62 -33.79 50.89
CA SER A 359 8.85 -34.76 51.70
C SER A 359 9.72 -35.96 52.04
N GLU A 360 9.63 -36.39 53.31
CA GLU A 360 10.11 -37.66 53.89
C GLU A 360 11.49 -37.66 54.56
N ASP A 361 11.64 -36.82 55.59
CA ASP A 361 12.27 -37.24 56.85
C ASP A 361 11.20 -37.11 57.96
N GLU A 362 10.44 -38.18 58.19
CA GLU A 362 9.71 -38.45 59.44
C GLU A 362 9.15 -39.88 59.39
N ASN A 363 9.82 -40.82 60.07
CA ASN A 363 9.14 -41.76 60.96
C ASN A 363 10.15 -42.50 61.85
N ASP A 364 10.00 -42.21 63.14
CA ASP A 364 10.58 -42.88 64.30
C ASP A 364 10.43 -44.41 64.27
N SER A 365 11.50 -45.14 64.63
CA SER A 365 11.53 -46.29 65.56
C SER A 365 12.96 -46.81 65.74
#